data_AF-A0A8T6W0U9-F1
#
_entry.id   AF-A0A8T6W0U9-F1
#
_cell.length_a   1.000
_cell.length_b   1.000
_cell.length_c   1.000
_cell.angle_alpha   90.00
_cell.angle_beta   90.00
_cell.angle_gamma   90.00
#
_symmetry.space_group_name_H-M   'P 1'
#
loop_
_entity.id
_entity.type
_entity.pdbx_description
1 polymer ?
#
loop_
_entity_poly.entity_id
_entity_poly.type
_entity_poly.pdbx_seq_one_letter_code
_entity_poly.pdbx_strand_id
1 'polypeptide(L)'
;MARVRKEAGKAEGGEDPRLRDMLLQYLKVRRLLDEEMAPRRRRRGEPRPRIGSPLYPQEALRDLALFFYLMATLSLLSALVPPALGDPANPDVTPDRLLPDWYLLWAFGLLKAAPNISAFGVDWISGKFLGVLLIMATFVAVLMVPWIDRIIAYLGRSFLKGPITFSEGRRAKRPMADPVMAAVGAAAVTYVLMASVYSIHEVVEERFDWISDTHLRTSIWLLPLAVGMLAYGSLRAARSSDDYEWRLNKCHGCGACDRV
;
A
#
# COMPACT_ATOMS: atom_id res chain seq x y z
N MET A 1 32.61 21.13 -17.08
CA MET A 1 33.86 21.90 -16.89
C MET A 1 34.75 21.93 -18.14
N ALA A 2 35.20 20.80 -18.69
CA ALA A 2 36.13 20.78 -19.84
C ALA A 2 35.57 21.37 -21.15
N ARG A 3 34.28 21.16 -21.44
CA ARG A 3 33.61 21.67 -22.65
C ARG A 3 33.46 23.20 -22.66
N VAL A 4 33.15 23.77 -21.49
CA VAL A 4 33.03 25.24 -21.28
C VAL A 4 34.38 25.94 -21.41
N ARG A 5 35.46 25.33 -20.89
CA ARG A 5 36.82 25.87 -21.04
C ARG A 5 37.29 25.86 -22.51
N LYS A 6 36.86 24.86 -23.27
CA LYS A 6 37.14 24.72 -24.71
C LYS A 6 36.35 25.72 -25.56
N GLU A 7 35.12 26.05 -25.16
CA GLU A 7 34.30 27.09 -25.81
C GLU A 7 34.76 28.50 -25.43
N ALA A 8 35.15 28.74 -24.17
CA ALA A 8 35.73 30.00 -23.73
C ALA A 8 37.05 30.32 -24.46
N GLY A 9 37.93 29.34 -24.65
CA GLY A 9 39.15 29.51 -25.46
C GLY A 9 38.89 29.63 -26.97
N LYS A 10 37.67 29.31 -27.45
CA LYS A 10 37.29 29.48 -28.86
C LYS A 10 36.77 30.89 -29.14
N ALA A 11 36.11 31.52 -28.17
CA ALA A 11 35.65 32.92 -28.22
C ALA A 11 36.81 33.93 -28.13
N GLU A 12 37.96 33.54 -27.57
CA GLU A 12 39.17 34.36 -27.55
C GLU A 12 39.79 34.60 -28.94
N GLY A 13 39.40 33.80 -29.95
CA GLY A 13 40.03 33.80 -31.28
C GLY A 13 39.34 34.59 -32.39
N GLY A 14 38.16 35.20 -32.19
CA GLY A 14 37.50 35.89 -33.33
C GLY A 14 36.13 36.54 -33.14
N GLU A 15 35.67 36.81 -31.93
CA GLU A 15 34.35 37.44 -31.71
C GLU A 15 34.43 38.87 -31.18
N ASP A 16 33.48 39.69 -31.63
CA ASP A 16 33.25 41.10 -31.28
C ASP A 16 33.40 41.34 -29.77
N PRO A 17 34.19 42.34 -29.32
CA PRO A 17 34.45 42.59 -27.89
C PRO A 17 33.19 42.72 -27.03
N ARG A 18 32.08 43.19 -27.60
CA ARG A 18 30.78 43.28 -26.90
C ARG A 18 30.17 41.92 -26.57
N LEU A 19 30.31 40.94 -27.47
CA LEU A 19 29.76 39.60 -27.29
C LEU A 19 30.52 38.83 -26.22
N ARG A 20 31.85 39.01 -26.15
CA ARG A 20 32.70 38.42 -25.12
C ARG A 20 32.30 38.89 -23.72
N ASP A 21 32.05 40.19 -23.55
CA ASP A 21 31.61 40.74 -22.26
C ASP A 21 30.24 40.20 -21.85
N MET A 22 29.29 40.11 -22.78
CA MET A 22 28.00 39.48 -22.51
C MET A 22 28.14 38.01 -22.12
N LEU A 23 29.00 37.25 -22.79
CA LEU A 23 29.24 35.83 -22.48
C LEU A 23 29.84 35.67 -21.08
N LEU A 24 30.83 36.48 -20.73
CA LEU A 24 31.45 36.48 -19.40
C LEU A 24 30.45 36.85 -18.31
N GLN A 25 29.59 37.84 -18.57
CA GLN A 25 28.54 38.25 -17.64
C GLN A 25 27.50 37.14 -17.45
N TYR A 26 27.06 36.48 -18.53
CA TYR A 26 26.16 35.33 -18.48
C TYR A 26 26.76 34.16 -17.69
N LEU A 27 28.02 33.81 -17.95
CA LEU A 27 28.72 32.74 -17.23
C LEU A 27 28.91 33.07 -15.74
N LYS A 28 29.14 34.35 -15.40
CA LYS A 28 29.24 34.80 -14.01
C LYS A 28 27.91 34.67 -13.29
N VAL A 29 26.82 35.16 -13.88
CA VAL A 29 25.46 35.04 -13.31
C VAL A 29 25.09 33.58 -13.14
N ARG A 30 25.37 32.73 -14.14
CA ARG A 30 25.10 31.30 -14.05
C ARG A 30 25.87 30.63 -12.92
N ARG A 31 27.12 31.03 -12.68
CA ARG A 31 27.92 30.49 -11.57
C ARG A 31 27.36 30.89 -10.20
N LEU A 32 26.88 32.13 -10.06
CA LEU A 32 26.23 32.60 -8.83
C LEU A 32 24.90 31.87 -8.59
N LEU A 33 24.09 31.72 -9.64
CA LEU A 33 22.86 30.93 -9.58
C LEU A 33 23.15 29.46 -9.22
N ASP A 34 24.19 28.86 -9.80
CA ASP A 34 24.59 27.49 -9.49
C ASP A 34 25.07 27.36 -8.03
N GLU A 35 25.79 28.35 -7.49
CA GLU A 35 26.23 28.36 -6.08
C GLU A 35 25.08 28.60 -5.09
N GLU A 36 24.13 29.45 -5.45
CA GLU A 36 22.94 29.72 -4.62
C GLU A 36 21.95 28.55 -4.66
N MET A 37 21.82 27.89 -5.82
CA MET A 37 21.06 26.65 -5.97
C MET A 37 21.84 25.40 -5.52
N ALA A 38 23.14 25.52 -5.23
CA ALA A 38 23.93 24.38 -4.78
C ALA A 38 23.38 23.90 -3.43
N PRO A 39 22.96 22.63 -3.32
CA PRO A 39 22.42 22.13 -2.08
C PRO A 39 23.49 22.25 -0.99
N ARG A 40 23.20 23.02 0.06
CA ARG A 40 24.04 23.07 1.27
C ARG A 40 24.34 21.63 1.70
N ARG A 41 25.60 21.20 1.57
CA ARG A 41 26.08 19.92 2.11
C ARG A 41 25.82 19.93 3.61
N ARG A 42 24.75 19.24 4.03
CA ARG A 42 24.37 19.13 5.44
C ARG A 42 25.50 18.48 6.22
N ARG A 43 25.83 19.04 7.38
CA ARG A 43 26.80 18.44 8.30
C ARG A 43 26.20 17.12 8.84
N ARG A 44 27.03 16.06 8.88
CA ARG A 44 26.61 14.79 9.53
C ARG A 44 26.22 15.10 10.98
N GLY A 45 24.99 14.75 11.36
CA GLY A 45 24.45 14.92 12.71
C GLY A 45 23.31 15.93 12.84
N GLU A 46 23.07 16.76 11.83
CA GLU A 46 21.98 17.74 11.88
C GLU A 46 20.61 17.05 11.68
N PRO A 47 19.65 17.19 12.61
CA PRO A 47 18.33 16.58 12.46
C PRO A 47 17.65 17.14 11.21
N ARG A 48 17.06 16.25 10.40
CA ARG A 48 16.30 16.69 9.23
C ARG A 48 15.09 17.49 9.70
N PRO A 49 14.80 18.67 9.10
CA PRO A 49 13.60 19.42 9.42
C PRO A 49 12.40 18.52 9.11
N ARG A 50 11.50 18.39 10.09
CA ARG A 50 10.18 17.80 9.86
C ARG A 50 9.41 18.81 9.03
N ILE A 51 9.14 18.45 7.78
CA ILE A 51 8.30 19.24 6.89
C ILE A 51 6.85 18.91 7.29
N GLY A 52 6.17 19.88 7.88
CA GLY A 52 4.79 19.76 8.34
C GLY A 52 4.30 21.08 8.91
N SER A 53 2.99 21.22 9.00
CA SER A 53 2.27 22.31 9.67
C SER A 53 2.20 22.04 11.18
N PRO A 54 2.20 23.08 12.04
CA PRO A 54 1.86 22.91 13.44
C PRO A 54 0.42 22.42 13.59
N LEU A 55 0.16 21.61 14.64
CA LEU A 55 -1.17 21.05 14.93
C LEU A 55 -2.25 22.13 15.02
N TYR A 56 -1.93 23.25 15.64
CA TYR A 56 -2.82 24.39 15.77
C TYR A 56 -2.26 25.59 15.00
N PRO A 57 -3.10 26.40 14.31
CA PRO A 57 -4.57 26.31 14.23
C PRO A 57 -5.10 25.46 13.07
N GLN A 58 -4.35 25.36 11.98
CA GLN A 58 -4.87 24.87 10.69
C GLN A 58 -5.24 23.38 10.68
N GLU A 59 -4.38 22.51 11.22
CA GLU A 59 -4.63 21.05 11.19
C GLU A 59 -5.78 20.69 12.12
N ALA A 60 -5.84 21.27 13.32
CA ALA A 60 -6.90 21.06 14.29
C ALA A 60 -8.28 21.49 13.74
N LEU A 61 -8.36 22.63 13.05
CA LEU A 61 -9.61 23.09 12.45
C LEU A 61 -10.07 22.17 11.31
N ARG A 62 -9.14 21.71 10.46
CA ARG A 62 -9.45 20.72 9.41
C ARG A 62 -9.97 19.42 10.02
N ASP A 63 -9.29 18.91 11.04
CA ASP A 63 -9.65 17.62 11.66
C ASP A 63 -10.99 17.73 12.42
N LEU A 64 -11.29 18.88 13.02
CA LEU A 64 -12.58 19.14 13.64
C LEU A 64 -13.72 19.23 12.60
N ALA A 65 -13.47 19.86 11.45
CA ALA A 65 -14.44 19.89 10.36
C ALA A 65 -14.73 18.47 9.84
N LEU A 66 -13.69 17.64 9.68
CA LEU A 66 -13.84 16.22 9.32
C LEU A 66 -14.61 15.44 10.40
N PHE A 67 -14.37 15.71 11.68
CA PHE A 67 -15.11 15.08 12.78
C PHE A 67 -16.61 15.40 12.71
N PHE A 68 -16.98 16.67 12.57
CA PHE A 68 -18.39 17.06 12.46
C PHE A 68 -19.05 16.52 11.19
N TYR A 69 -18.32 16.48 10.08
CA TYR A 69 -18.80 15.86 8.84
C TYR A 69 -19.09 14.37 9.01
N LEU A 70 -18.20 13.61 9.66
CA LEU A 70 -18.42 12.19 9.95
C LEU A 70 -19.60 11.98 10.91
N MET A 71 -19.71 12.80 11.97
CA MET A 71 -20.82 12.74 12.91
C MET A 71 -22.17 13.06 12.25
N ALA A 72 -22.21 14.06 11.37
CA ALA A 72 -23.41 14.40 10.61
C ALA A 72 -23.82 13.24 9.69
N THR A 73 -22.84 12.63 9.00
CA THR A 73 -23.08 11.47 8.12
C THR A 73 -23.63 10.27 8.89
N LEU A 74 -23.04 9.95 10.06
CA LEU A 74 -23.52 8.85 10.92
C LEU A 74 -24.91 9.12 11.48
N SER A 75 -25.19 10.36 11.91
CA SER A 75 -26.51 10.75 12.42
C SER A 75 -27.58 10.67 11.33
N LEU A 76 -27.24 11.11 10.11
CA LEU A 76 -28.11 11.01 8.95
C LEU A 76 -28.38 9.55 8.57
N LEU A 77 -27.36 8.70 8.56
CA LEU A 77 -27.51 7.27 8.27
C LEU A 77 -28.43 6.59 9.31
N SER A 78 -28.24 6.89 10.59
CA SER A 78 -29.08 6.37 11.68
C SER A 78 -30.54 6.81 11.58
N ALA A 79 -30.81 8.01 11.04
CA ALA A 79 -32.17 8.52 10.87
C ALA A 79 -32.85 7.97 9.60
N LEU A 80 -32.10 7.76 8.52
CA LEU A 80 -32.62 7.27 7.24
C LEU A 80 -32.82 5.74 7.19
N VAL A 81 -31.96 4.99 7.90
CA VAL A 81 -31.99 3.52 7.90
C VAL A 81 -31.97 3.03 9.35
N PRO A 82 -33.08 3.19 10.10
CA PRO A 82 -33.15 2.68 11.46
C PRO A 82 -33.00 1.14 11.45
N PRO A 83 -32.17 0.56 12.33
CA PRO A 83 -32.02 -0.88 12.40
C PRO A 83 -33.36 -1.51 12.80
N ALA A 84 -33.79 -2.55 12.09
CA ALA A 84 -34.97 -3.32 12.49
C ALA A 84 -34.67 -4.06 13.80
N LEU A 85 -35.43 -3.76 14.85
CA LEU A 85 -35.43 -4.60 16.05
C LEU A 85 -36.24 -5.85 15.71
N GLY A 86 -35.58 -7.00 15.66
CA GLY A 86 -36.23 -8.30 15.49
C GLY A 86 -37.03 -8.71 16.72
N ASP A 87 -37.69 -9.86 16.64
CA ASP A 87 -38.41 -10.45 17.77
C ASP A 87 -37.47 -10.75 18.95
N PRO A 88 -37.99 -10.76 20.19
CA PRO A 88 -37.22 -11.19 21.35
C PRO A 88 -36.61 -12.57 21.15
N ALA A 89 -35.38 -12.76 21.64
CA ALA A 89 -34.67 -14.02 21.50
C ALA A 89 -35.46 -15.18 22.13
N ASN A 90 -35.74 -16.21 21.32
CA ASN A 90 -36.41 -17.43 21.74
C ASN A 90 -35.46 -18.63 21.55
N PRO A 91 -35.11 -19.40 22.61
CA PRO A 91 -34.22 -20.55 22.50
C PRO A 91 -34.82 -21.71 21.68
N ASP A 92 -36.15 -21.77 21.53
CA ASP A 92 -36.84 -22.88 20.85
C ASP A 92 -36.98 -22.66 19.33
N VAL A 93 -36.64 -21.46 18.83
CA VAL A 93 -36.79 -21.09 17.42
C VAL A 93 -35.44 -20.65 16.86
N THR A 94 -34.94 -21.36 15.85
CA THR A 94 -33.73 -20.98 15.11
C THR A 94 -34.13 -20.23 13.85
N PRO A 95 -33.69 -18.96 13.65
CA PRO A 95 -33.97 -18.22 12.42
C PRO A 95 -33.33 -18.88 11.18
N ASP A 96 -33.89 -18.64 10.00
CA ASP A 96 -33.41 -19.27 8.77
C ASP A 96 -32.00 -18.83 8.34
N ARG A 97 -31.56 -17.60 8.71
CA ARG A 97 -30.25 -17.05 8.34
C ARG A 97 -29.55 -16.41 9.54
N LEU A 98 -28.67 -17.15 10.21
CA LEU A 98 -27.81 -16.63 11.27
C LEU A 98 -26.48 -16.16 10.69
N LEU A 99 -26.38 -14.86 10.40
CA LEU A 99 -25.14 -14.22 10.00
C LEU A 99 -24.77 -13.12 11.00
N PRO A 100 -23.48 -12.95 11.31
CA PRO A 100 -23.03 -11.84 12.13
C PRO A 100 -22.97 -10.55 11.31
N ASP A 101 -22.67 -9.44 11.98
CA ASP A 101 -22.46 -8.14 11.35
C ASP A 101 -21.35 -8.16 10.29
N TRP A 102 -21.42 -7.22 9.35
CA TRP A 102 -20.58 -7.16 8.15
C TRP A 102 -19.06 -7.19 8.43
N TYR A 103 -18.60 -6.62 9.55
CA TYR A 103 -17.19 -6.61 9.93
C TYR A 103 -16.69 -7.94 10.52
N LEU A 104 -17.60 -8.87 10.84
CA LEU A 104 -17.30 -10.22 11.32
C LEU A 104 -17.47 -11.30 10.25
N LEU A 105 -18.02 -10.96 9.08
CA LEU A 105 -18.29 -11.91 8.00
C LEU A 105 -17.03 -12.66 7.55
N TRP A 106 -15.88 -12.00 7.45
CA TRP A 106 -14.64 -12.68 7.05
C TRP A 106 -14.25 -13.82 8.01
N ALA A 107 -14.42 -13.61 9.32
CA ALA A 107 -14.09 -14.62 10.32
C ALA A 107 -15.10 -15.78 10.28
N PHE A 108 -16.39 -15.45 10.14
CA PHE A 108 -17.44 -16.47 10.00
C PHE A 108 -17.31 -17.28 8.71
N GLY A 109 -16.93 -16.63 7.60
CA GLY A 109 -16.64 -17.28 6.33
C GLY A 109 -15.48 -18.27 6.43
N LEU A 110 -14.39 -17.91 7.11
CA LEU A 110 -13.27 -18.84 7.35
C LEU A 110 -13.66 -20.03 8.23
N LEU A 111 -14.57 -19.82 9.19
CA LEU A 111 -15.12 -20.89 10.02
C LEU A 111 -15.98 -21.86 9.20
N LYS A 112 -16.81 -21.35 8.28
CA LYS A 112 -17.63 -22.16 7.36
C LYS A 112 -16.78 -22.89 6.31
N ALA A 113 -15.73 -22.25 5.80
CA ALA A 113 -14.92 -22.78 4.68
C ALA A 113 -14.00 -23.93 5.09
N ALA A 114 -13.72 -24.08 6.39
CA ALA A 114 -12.72 -24.99 6.89
C ALA A 114 -13.18 -26.46 6.79
N PRO A 115 -12.45 -27.32 6.04
CA PRO A 115 -12.78 -28.73 5.94
C PRO A 115 -12.39 -29.50 7.22
N ASN A 116 -13.07 -30.63 7.48
CA ASN A 116 -12.58 -31.60 8.44
C ASN A 116 -11.31 -32.27 7.89
N ILE A 117 -10.29 -32.41 8.73
CA ILE A 117 -9.08 -33.14 8.37
C ILE A 117 -9.26 -34.58 8.86
N SER A 118 -9.71 -35.42 7.95
CA SER A 118 -9.87 -36.86 8.16
C SER A 118 -8.68 -37.62 7.56
N ALA A 119 -8.07 -38.53 8.30
CA ALA A 119 -7.07 -39.45 7.78
C ALA A 119 -7.35 -40.85 8.32
N PHE A 120 -7.25 -41.86 7.45
CA PHE A 120 -7.53 -43.27 7.78
C PHE A 120 -8.96 -43.52 8.29
N GLY A 121 -9.94 -42.75 7.82
CA GLY A 121 -11.34 -42.87 8.25
C GLY A 121 -11.63 -42.32 9.65
N VAL A 122 -10.65 -41.62 10.26
CA VAL A 122 -10.82 -40.93 11.55
C VAL A 122 -10.66 -39.43 11.33
N ASP A 123 -11.57 -38.63 11.91
CA ASP A 123 -11.48 -37.18 11.94
C ASP A 123 -10.47 -36.74 13.01
N TRP A 124 -9.29 -36.31 12.58
CA TRP A 124 -8.23 -35.85 13.49
C TRP A 124 -8.47 -34.43 13.97
N ILE A 125 -8.96 -33.57 13.09
CA ILE A 125 -9.20 -32.16 13.37
C ILE A 125 -10.57 -31.78 12.80
N SER A 126 -11.44 -31.30 13.68
CA SER A 126 -12.72 -30.75 13.25
C SER A 126 -12.51 -29.46 12.43
N GLY A 127 -13.34 -29.28 11.40
CA GLY A 127 -13.34 -28.08 10.56
C GLY A 127 -13.56 -26.81 11.39
N LYS A 128 -14.37 -26.87 12.45
CA LYS A 128 -14.56 -25.75 13.38
C LYS A 128 -13.23 -25.35 14.05
N PHE A 129 -12.46 -26.32 14.53
CA PHE A 129 -11.14 -26.02 15.13
C PHE A 129 -10.16 -25.47 14.10
N LEU A 130 -10.13 -26.04 12.89
CA LEU A 130 -9.31 -25.55 11.80
C LEU A 130 -9.69 -24.11 11.40
N GLY A 131 -10.98 -23.78 11.34
CA GLY A 131 -11.47 -22.44 11.06
C GLY A 131 -11.02 -21.41 12.08
N VAL A 132 -11.09 -21.74 13.38
CA VAL A 132 -10.53 -20.89 14.44
C VAL A 132 -9.02 -20.70 14.26
N LEU A 133 -8.29 -21.76 13.91
CA LEU A 133 -6.85 -21.67 13.62
C LEU A 133 -6.57 -20.73 12.44
N LEU A 134 -7.35 -20.77 11.36
CA LEU A 134 -7.21 -19.86 10.22
C LEU A 134 -7.47 -18.39 10.60
N ILE A 135 -8.46 -18.13 11.46
CA ILE A 135 -8.71 -16.78 11.99
C ILE A 135 -7.51 -16.31 12.81
N MET A 136 -7.00 -17.16 13.71
CA MET A 136 -5.83 -16.84 14.53
C MET A 136 -4.58 -16.62 13.67
N ALA A 137 -4.37 -17.44 12.63
CA ALA A 137 -3.29 -17.27 11.67
C ALA A 137 -3.37 -15.92 10.95
N THR A 138 -4.58 -15.47 10.61
CA THR A 138 -4.81 -14.15 10.01
C THR A 138 -4.37 -13.02 10.96
N PHE A 139 -4.76 -13.08 12.23
CA PHE A 139 -4.32 -12.09 13.23
C PHE A 139 -2.82 -12.10 13.43
N VAL A 140 -2.20 -13.29 13.52
CA VAL A 140 -0.75 -13.44 13.64
C VAL A 140 -0.06 -12.84 12.41
N ALA A 141 -0.57 -13.06 11.20
CA ALA A 141 -0.01 -12.47 9.99
C ALA A 141 -0.06 -10.93 10.02
N VAL A 142 -1.18 -10.33 10.45
CA VAL A 142 -1.32 -8.88 10.59
C VAL A 142 -0.35 -8.33 11.66
N LEU A 143 -0.25 -9.00 12.82
CA LEU A 143 0.69 -8.59 13.87
C LEU A 143 2.15 -8.72 13.43
N MET A 144 2.45 -9.70 12.57
CA MET A 144 3.78 -9.93 12.05
C MET A 144 4.17 -8.99 10.90
N VAL A 145 3.27 -8.16 10.36
CA VAL A 145 3.55 -7.23 9.24
C VAL A 145 4.89 -6.47 9.36
N PRO A 146 5.26 -5.84 10.49
CA PRO A 146 6.53 -5.10 10.57
C PRO A 146 7.78 -6.00 10.57
N TRP A 147 7.63 -7.32 10.79
CA TRP A 147 8.69 -8.32 10.69
C TRP A 147 8.65 -9.11 9.39
N ILE A 148 7.49 -9.23 8.73
CA ILE A 148 7.30 -9.92 7.45
C ILE A 148 8.29 -9.38 6.41
N ASP A 149 8.52 -8.06 6.39
CA ASP A 149 9.54 -7.40 5.54
C ASP A 149 10.94 -8.04 5.68
N ARG A 150 11.36 -8.31 6.92
CA ARG A 150 12.67 -8.89 7.22
C ARG A 150 12.75 -10.35 6.78
N ILE A 151 11.66 -11.08 6.96
CA ILE A 151 11.55 -12.49 6.57
C ILE A 151 11.62 -12.61 5.04
N ILE A 152 10.85 -11.80 4.31
CA ILE A 152 10.87 -11.77 2.84
C ILE A 152 12.26 -11.39 2.34
N ALA A 153 12.92 -10.40 2.95
CA ALA A 153 14.28 -10.00 2.58
C ALA A 153 15.34 -11.08 2.89
N TYR A 154 15.15 -11.87 3.95
CA TYR A 154 16.01 -13.01 4.27
C TYR A 154 15.81 -14.15 3.25
N LEU A 155 14.57 -14.60 3.03
CA LEU A 155 14.23 -15.65 2.07
C LEU A 155 14.62 -15.26 0.63
N GLY A 156 14.36 -14.01 0.25
CA GLY A 156 14.72 -13.46 -1.05
C GLY A 156 16.21 -13.60 -1.32
N ARG A 157 17.07 -13.18 -0.38
CA ARG A 157 18.53 -13.33 -0.53
C ARG A 157 18.99 -14.79 -0.61
N SER A 158 18.31 -15.70 0.10
CA SER A 158 18.67 -17.11 0.14
C SER A 158 18.24 -17.88 -1.13
N PHE A 159 17.08 -17.55 -1.73
CA PHE A 159 16.51 -18.32 -2.85
C PHE A 159 16.58 -17.61 -4.21
N LEU A 160 16.39 -16.30 -4.25
CA LEU A 160 16.35 -15.49 -5.47
C LEU A 160 17.57 -14.57 -5.45
N LYS A 161 18.63 -14.89 -6.22
CA LYS A 161 19.82 -14.04 -6.43
C LYS A 161 19.49 -12.71 -7.16
N GLY A 162 18.38 -12.07 -6.85
CA GLY A 162 17.91 -10.80 -7.37
C GLY A 162 17.98 -9.70 -6.30
N PRO A 163 18.17 -8.44 -6.71
CA PRO A 163 18.26 -7.32 -5.80
C PRO A 163 16.86 -6.90 -5.32
N ILE A 164 16.27 -7.65 -4.39
CA ILE A 164 15.12 -7.15 -3.62
C ILE A 164 15.68 -6.10 -2.65
N THR A 165 15.87 -4.89 -3.15
CA THR A 165 16.52 -3.80 -2.41
C THR A 165 15.53 -3.18 -1.45
N PHE A 166 15.54 -3.66 -0.21
CA PHE A 166 14.84 -3.01 0.89
C PHE A 166 15.70 -1.87 1.43
N SER A 167 15.28 -0.63 1.15
CA SER A 167 15.94 0.56 1.69
C SER A 167 15.48 0.81 3.12
N GLU A 168 16.45 0.76 4.02
CA GLU A 168 16.35 1.02 5.44
C GLU A 168 16.01 2.51 5.65
N GLY A 169 14.74 2.81 5.90
CA GLY A 169 14.30 4.19 6.09
C GLY A 169 13.04 4.28 6.93
N ARG A 170 13.07 5.15 7.95
CA ARG A 170 11.92 5.59 8.76
C ARG A 170 10.92 6.46 7.95
N ARG A 171 10.66 6.11 6.69
CA ARG A 171 9.79 6.88 5.78
C ARG A 171 8.71 5.97 5.24
N ALA A 172 7.50 6.50 5.14
CA ALA A 172 6.43 5.84 4.41
C ALA A 172 6.89 5.60 2.97
N LYS A 173 6.83 4.35 2.53
CA LYS A 173 7.10 3.97 1.14
C LYS A 173 5.82 4.12 0.35
N ARG A 174 5.94 4.64 -0.87
CA ARG A 174 4.83 4.63 -1.83
C ARG A 174 4.62 3.18 -2.32
N PRO A 175 3.40 2.74 -2.64
CA PRO A 175 3.15 1.38 -3.14
C PRO A 175 4.02 0.99 -4.35
N MET A 176 4.29 1.92 -5.26
CA MET A 176 5.16 1.69 -6.43
C MET A 176 6.65 1.51 -6.07
N ALA A 177 7.10 2.06 -4.94
CA ALA A 177 8.49 1.93 -4.50
C ALA A 177 8.78 0.51 -3.98
N ASP A 178 7.77 -0.16 -3.42
CA ASP A 178 7.84 -1.52 -2.88
C ASP A 178 6.68 -2.38 -3.41
N PRO A 179 6.76 -2.83 -4.69
CA PRO A 179 5.64 -3.51 -5.35
C PRO A 179 5.30 -4.86 -4.71
N VAL A 180 6.24 -5.47 -3.98
CA VAL A 180 6.01 -6.76 -3.30
C VAL A 180 5.06 -6.58 -2.13
N MET A 181 5.36 -5.66 -1.21
CA MET A 181 4.50 -5.43 -0.03
C MET A 181 3.15 -4.84 -0.41
N ALA A 182 3.11 -3.98 -1.43
CA ALA A 182 1.85 -3.49 -1.97
C ALA A 182 0.98 -4.63 -2.54
N ALA A 183 1.58 -5.60 -3.24
CA ALA A 183 0.89 -6.78 -3.75
C ALA A 183 0.40 -7.71 -2.63
N VAL A 184 1.21 -7.94 -1.59
CA VAL A 184 0.80 -8.70 -0.39
C VAL A 184 -0.40 -8.02 0.29
N GLY A 185 -0.37 -6.70 0.43
CA GLY A 185 -1.50 -5.93 0.96
C GLY A 185 -2.76 -6.05 0.10
N ALA A 186 -2.64 -5.94 -1.22
CA ALA A 186 -3.76 -6.11 -2.15
C ALA A 186 -4.37 -7.52 -2.07
N ALA A 187 -3.51 -8.55 -1.99
CA ALA A 187 -3.94 -9.93 -1.77
C ALA A 187 -4.66 -10.07 -0.42
N ALA A 188 -4.11 -9.52 0.67
CA ALA A 188 -4.72 -9.59 2.00
C ALA A 188 -6.11 -8.93 2.06
N VAL A 189 -6.28 -7.76 1.46
CA VAL A 189 -7.59 -7.10 1.36
C VAL A 189 -8.57 -7.96 0.56
N THR A 190 -8.13 -8.49 -0.58
CA THR A 190 -8.95 -9.38 -1.42
C THR A 190 -9.33 -10.65 -0.67
N TYR A 191 -8.43 -11.20 0.15
CA TYR A 191 -8.66 -12.38 0.97
C TYR A 191 -9.76 -12.14 2.01
N VAL A 192 -9.68 -11.02 2.75
CA VAL A 192 -10.71 -10.64 3.73
C VAL A 192 -12.07 -10.43 3.05
N LEU A 193 -12.07 -9.80 1.87
CA LEU A 193 -13.29 -9.60 1.09
C LEU A 193 -13.88 -10.92 0.62
N MET A 194 -13.09 -11.83 0.04
CA MET A 194 -13.60 -13.13 -0.42
C MET A 194 -14.06 -14.02 0.74
N ALA A 195 -13.37 -14.00 1.88
CA ALA A 195 -13.85 -14.67 3.08
C ALA A 195 -15.20 -14.09 3.54
N SER A 196 -15.40 -12.77 3.46
CA SER A 196 -16.67 -12.13 3.78
C SER A 196 -17.78 -12.52 2.81
N VAL A 197 -17.48 -12.64 1.52
CA VAL A 197 -18.45 -13.09 0.50
C VAL A 197 -18.81 -14.56 0.72
N TYR A 198 -17.84 -15.42 1.07
CA TYR A 198 -18.13 -16.84 1.36
C TYR A 198 -19.07 -17.03 2.55
N SER A 199 -19.00 -16.14 3.54
CA SER A 199 -19.92 -16.15 4.68
C SER A 199 -21.40 -16.14 4.28
N ILE A 200 -21.72 -15.46 3.18
CA ILE A 200 -23.06 -15.31 2.60
C ILE A 200 -23.29 -16.23 1.38
N HIS A 201 -22.51 -17.30 1.21
CA HIS A 201 -22.56 -18.15 0.01
C HIS A 201 -23.98 -18.65 -0.32
N GLU A 202 -24.79 -19.02 0.68
CA GLU A 202 -26.20 -19.42 0.51
C GLU A 202 -27.03 -18.34 -0.20
N VAL A 203 -26.85 -17.06 0.17
CA VAL A 203 -27.53 -15.91 -0.44
C VAL A 203 -27.02 -15.67 -1.87
N VAL A 204 -25.72 -15.89 -2.09
CA VAL A 204 -25.09 -15.67 -3.40
C VAL A 204 -25.53 -16.75 -4.38
N GLU A 205 -25.59 -18.00 -3.96
CA GLU A 205 -26.09 -19.13 -4.78
C GLU A 205 -27.57 -18.96 -5.13
N GLU A 206 -28.40 -18.52 -4.17
CA GLU A 206 -29.81 -18.23 -4.42
C GLU A 206 -30.01 -17.09 -5.43
N ARG A 207 -29.07 -16.12 -5.47
CA ARG A 207 -29.13 -14.96 -6.37
C ARG A 207 -28.49 -15.21 -7.74
N PHE A 208 -27.50 -16.10 -7.82
CA PHE A 208 -26.66 -16.29 -9.00
C PHE A 208 -26.46 -17.77 -9.31
N ASP A 209 -27.27 -18.31 -10.22
CA ASP A 209 -27.25 -19.73 -10.63
C ASP A 209 -25.92 -20.25 -11.18
N TRP A 210 -25.05 -19.35 -11.66
CA TRP A 210 -23.73 -19.69 -12.22
C TRP A 210 -22.61 -19.74 -11.16
N ILE A 211 -22.90 -19.34 -9.91
CA ILE A 211 -21.96 -19.37 -8.80
C ILE A 211 -22.36 -20.53 -7.89
N SER A 212 -21.41 -21.41 -7.59
CA SER A 212 -21.57 -22.55 -6.67
C SER A 212 -20.66 -22.42 -5.46
N ASP A 213 -20.94 -23.17 -4.39
CA ASP A 213 -20.10 -23.22 -3.18
C ASP A 213 -18.64 -23.50 -3.53
N THR A 214 -18.41 -24.38 -4.51
CA THR A 214 -17.06 -24.71 -4.97
C THR A 214 -16.36 -23.48 -5.55
N HIS A 215 -17.06 -22.67 -6.37
CA HIS A 215 -16.49 -21.44 -6.91
C HIS A 215 -16.18 -20.42 -5.81
N LEU A 216 -17.07 -20.24 -4.84
CA LEU A 216 -16.87 -19.29 -3.75
C LEU A 216 -15.75 -19.75 -2.80
N ARG A 217 -15.74 -21.02 -2.40
CA ARG A 217 -14.71 -21.59 -1.52
C ARG A 217 -13.32 -21.53 -2.13
N THR A 218 -13.19 -21.84 -3.43
CA THR A 218 -11.92 -21.76 -4.15
C THR A 218 -11.46 -20.31 -4.36
N SER A 219 -12.39 -19.37 -4.54
CA SER A 219 -12.07 -17.95 -4.73
C SER A 219 -11.38 -17.33 -3.51
N ILE A 220 -11.64 -17.82 -2.28
CA ILE A 220 -10.99 -17.35 -1.04
C ILE A 220 -9.46 -17.43 -1.16
N TRP A 221 -8.93 -18.41 -1.88
CA TRP A 221 -7.48 -18.63 -1.96
C TRP A 221 -6.91 -18.19 -3.31
N LEU A 222 -7.59 -18.54 -4.40
CA LEU A 222 -7.08 -18.30 -5.75
C LEU A 222 -7.19 -16.83 -6.16
N LEU A 223 -8.28 -16.14 -5.80
CA LEU A 223 -8.49 -14.76 -6.24
C LEU A 223 -7.53 -13.78 -5.56
N PRO A 224 -7.27 -13.85 -4.24
CA PRO A 224 -6.23 -13.04 -3.60
C PRO A 224 -4.86 -13.23 -4.21
N LEU A 225 -4.51 -14.47 -4.56
CA LEU A 225 -3.24 -14.80 -5.20
C LEU A 225 -3.16 -14.18 -6.60
N ALA A 226 -4.22 -14.31 -7.40
CA ALA A 226 -4.31 -13.69 -8.72
C ALA A 226 -4.24 -12.16 -8.65
N VAL A 227 -5.00 -11.53 -7.75
CA VAL A 227 -4.97 -10.07 -7.54
C VAL A 227 -3.60 -9.61 -7.05
N GLY A 228 -2.95 -10.35 -6.15
CA GLY A 228 -1.59 -10.07 -5.72
C GLY A 228 -0.59 -10.12 -6.88
N MET A 229 -0.66 -11.14 -7.74
CA MET A 229 0.20 -11.25 -8.92
C MET A 229 -0.04 -10.10 -9.92
N LEU A 230 -1.31 -9.75 -10.16
CA LEU A 230 -1.68 -8.63 -11.03
C LEU A 230 -1.23 -7.28 -10.45
N ALA A 231 -1.39 -7.07 -9.14
CA ALA A 231 -0.92 -5.89 -8.43
C ALA A 231 0.61 -5.76 -8.51
N TYR A 232 1.34 -6.87 -8.30
CA TYR A 232 2.79 -6.88 -8.45
C TYR A 232 3.22 -6.57 -9.88
N GLY A 233 2.60 -7.21 -10.88
CA GLY A 233 2.89 -7.00 -12.29
C GLY A 233 2.63 -5.57 -12.73
N SER A 234 1.46 -5.02 -12.39
CA SER A 234 1.08 -3.64 -12.73
C SER A 234 1.98 -2.61 -12.05
N LEU A 235 2.28 -2.74 -10.76
CA LEU A 235 3.19 -1.83 -10.05
C LEU A 235 4.63 -1.94 -10.55
N ARG A 236 5.08 -3.13 -10.94
CA ARG A 236 6.40 -3.32 -11.55
C ARG A 236 6.49 -2.71 -12.94
N ALA A 237 5.45 -2.86 -13.76
CA ALA A 237 5.36 -2.23 -15.08
C ALA A 237 5.30 -0.70 -14.98
N ALA A 238 4.52 -0.18 -14.02
CA ALA A 238 4.45 1.25 -13.71
C ALA A 238 5.79 1.81 -13.19
N ARG A 239 6.59 0.99 -12.50
CA ARG A 239 7.94 1.37 -12.07
C ARG A 239 8.97 1.37 -13.21
N SER A 240 8.81 0.49 -14.21
CA SER A 240 9.71 0.42 -15.37
C SER A 240 9.38 1.44 -16.46
N SER A 241 8.13 1.90 -16.54
CA SER A 241 7.80 3.08 -17.32
C SER A 241 8.38 4.28 -16.58
N ASP A 242 9.52 4.75 -17.06
CA ASP A 242 10.30 5.86 -16.49
C ASP A 242 9.55 7.19 -16.72
N ASP A 243 8.36 7.32 -16.14
CA ASP A 243 7.51 8.48 -16.35
C ASP A 243 8.18 9.73 -15.76
N TYR A 244 8.04 10.87 -16.45
CA TYR A 244 8.76 12.10 -16.10
C TYR A 244 8.44 12.54 -14.65
N GLU A 245 7.23 12.27 -14.16
CA GLU A 245 6.83 12.50 -12.77
C GLU A 245 7.63 11.66 -11.76
N TRP A 246 7.98 10.42 -12.09
CA TRP A 246 8.79 9.55 -11.22
C TRP A 246 10.22 10.09 -11.07
N ARG A 247 10.79 10.64 -12.14
CA ARG A 247 12.11 11.27 -12.12
C ARG A 247 12.11 12.62 -11.40
N LEU A 248 11.08 13.45 -11.60
CA LEU A 248 10.89 14.72 -10.89
C LEU A 248 10.74 14.52 -9.37
N ASN A 249 9.98 13.50 -8.95
CA ASN A 249 9.80 13.19 -7.52
C ASN A 249 11.01 12.51 -6.86
N LYS A 250 11.93 11.90 -7.62
CA LYS A 250 13.22 11.41 -7.08
C LYS A 250 14.07 12.58 -6.57
N CYS A 251 14.10 13.72 -7.27
CA CYS A 251 14.93 14.86 -6.87
C CYS A 251 14.40 15.63 -5.65
N HIS A 252 13.10 15.55 -5.32
CA HIS A 252 12.58 16.17 -4.09
C HIS A 252 12.70 15.31 -2.83
N GLY A 253 13.07 14.02 -2.96
CA GLY A 253 12.98 13.05 -1.84
C GLY A 253 14.28 12.47 -1.31
N CYS A 254 15.31 12.23 -2.12
CA CYS A 254 16.56 11.57 -1.69
C CYS A 254 17.70 11.89 -2.66
N GLY A 255 18.94 11.93 -2.15
CA GLY A 255 20.20 12.23 -2.86
C GLY A 255 20.60 11.28 -3.99
N ALA A 256 19.67 10.92 -4.88
CA ALA A 256 19.92 10.24 -6.14
C ALA A 256 20.25 11.21 -7.28
N CYS A 257 20.04 12.53 -7.10
CA CYS A 257 20.44 13.55 -8.07
C CYS A 257 21.93 13.97 -7.91
N ASP A 258 22.68 13.31 -7.02
CA ASP A 258 24.13 13.47 -6.81
C ASP A 258 25.01 12.58 -7.70
N ARG A 259 24.43 11.81 -8.65
CA ARG A 259 25.20 11.03 -9.62
C ARG A 259 24.79 11.37 -11.05
N VAL A 260 25.26 12.52 -11.52
CA VAL A 260 25.53 12.77 -12.94
C VAL A 260 27.02 13.02 -13.07
#